data_AF-A0A7X1ZHA2-F1
#
_entry.id   AF-A0A7X1ZHA2-F1
#
_cell.length_a   1.000
_cell.length_b   1.000
_cell.length_c   1.000
_cell.angle_alpha   90.00
_cell.angle_beta   90.00
_cell.angle_gamma   90.00
#
_symmetry.space_group_name_H-M   'P 1'
#
loop_
_entity.id
_entity.type
_entity.pdbx_description
1 polymer ?
#
loop_
_entity_poly.entity_id
_entity_poly.type
_entity_poly.pdbx_seq_one_letter_code
_entity_poly.pdbx_strand_id
1 'polypeptide(L)' 'MNVSLTPQLEEFVRRKVASGLYNNASEVVREGLRLMIEREAAAQRAPDAPGDAVQENKDRNEGRG' A
#
# COMPACT_ATOMS: atom_id res chain seq x y z
N MET A 1 -14.47 20.41 -7.61
CA MET A 1 -13.21 20.64 -6.86
C MET A 1 -12.09 20.78 -7.87
N ASN A 2 -11.19 21.77 -7.73
CA ASN A 2 -10.02 21.93 -8.60
C ASN A 2 -8.77 21.56 -7.81
N VAL A 3 -7.87 20.79 -8.41
CA VAL A 3 -6.61 20.36 -7.78
C VAL A 3 -5.46 20.73 -8.70
N SER A 4 -4.41 21.34 -8.12
CA SER A 4 -3.20 21.68 -8.87
C SER A 4 -2.21 20.54 -8.75
N LEU A 5 -1.64 20.14 -9.89
CA LEU A 5 -0.60 19.12 -9.96
C LEU A 5 0.76 19.79 -10.19
N THR A 6 1.82 19.15 -9.74
CA THR A 6 3.17 19.53 -10.18
C THR A 6 3.33 19.26 -11.68
N PRO A 7 4.23 19.96 -12.39
CA PRO A 7 4.41 19.76 -13.84
C PRO A 7 4.66 18.31 -14.25
N GLN A 8 5.41 17.57 -13.43
CA GLN A 8 5.74 16.16 -13.68
C GLN A 8 4.51 15.26 -13.59
N LEU A 9 3.62 15.51 -12.61
CA LEU A 9 2.38 14.77 -12.44
C LEU A 9 1.38 15.11 -13.54
N GLU A 10 1.32 16.37 -13.96
CA GLU A 10 0.49 16.78 -15.08
C GLU A 10 0.92 16.07 -16.37
N GLU A 11 2.22 16.01 -16.65
CA GLU A 11 2.74 15.28 -17.80
C GLU A 11 2.40 13.79 -17.75
N PHE A 12 2.55 13.16 -16.58
CA PHE A 12 2.15 11.77 -16.40
C PHE A 12 0.68 11.55 -16.73
N VAL A 13 -0.21 12.41 -16.22
CA VAL A 13 -1.65 12.33 -16.49
C VAL A 13 -1.94 12.54 -17.98
N ARG A 14 -1.32 13.54 -18.62
CA ARG A 14 -1.47 13.78 -20.06
C ARG A 14 -1.06 12.56 -20.89
N ARG A 15 0.07 11.91 -20.58
CA ARG A 15 0.51 10.70 -21.29
C ARG A 15 -0.47 9.54 -21.11
N LYS A 16 -1.05 9.37 -19.91
CA LYS A 16 -2.06 8.34 -19.65
C LYS A 16 -3.33 8.56 -20.47
N VAL A 17 -3.82 9.80 -20.56
CA VAL A 17 -4.98 10.12 -21.41
C VAL A 17 -4.64 9.93 -22.90
N ALA A 18 -3.48 10.43 -23.35
CA ALA A 18 -3.03 10.29 -24.74
C ALA A 18 -2.85 8.83 -25.18
N SER A 19 -2.65 7.90 -24.26
CA SER A 19 -2.59 6.46 -24.57
C SER A 19 -3.95 5.85 -24.97
N GLY A 20 -5.06 6.56 -24.75
CA GLY A 20 -6.42 6.07 -25.00
C GLY A 20 -6.98 5.16 -23.88
N LEU A 21 -6.18 4.85 -22.85
CA LEU A 21 -6.66 4.06 -21.69
C LEU A 21 -7.66 4.81 -20.81
N TYR A 22 -7.68 6.14 -20.87
CA TYR A 22 -8.54 7.01 -20.06
C TYR A 22 -9.10 8.14 -20.93
N ASN A 23 -10.36 8.50 -20.70
CA ASN A 23 -11.05 9.57 -21.45
C ASN A 23 -10.64 10.96 -20.99
N ASN A 24 -10.29 11.11 -19.71
CA ASN A 24 -9.95 12.41 -19.13
C ASN A 24 -9.03 12.28 -17.90
N ALA A 25 -8.46 13.41 -17.50
CA ALA A 25 -7.57 13.51 -16.34
C ALA A 25 -8.24 13.04 -15.03
N SER A 26 -9.53 13.33 -14.85
CA SER A 26 -10.23 12.98 -13.62
C SER A 26 -10.36 11.46 -13.43
N GLU A 27 -10.42 10.68 -14.51
CA GLU A 27 -10.38 9.21 -14.42
C GLU A 27 -9.03 8.70 -13.93
N VAL A 28 -7.93 9.22 -14.48
CA VAL A 28 -6.56 8.87 -14.05
C VAL A 28 -6.37 9.16 -12.56
N VAL A 29 -6.82 10.34 -12.11
CA VAL A 29 -6.70 10.76 -10.71
C VAL A 29 -7.57 9.87 -9.79
N ARG A 30 -8.81 9.57 -10.19
CA ARG A 30 -9.69 8.69 -9.41
C ARG A 30 -9.10 7.30 -9.23
N GLU A 31 -8.55 6.71 -10.29
CA GLU A 31 -7.92 5.40 -10.20
C GLU A 31 -6.69 5.41 -9.28
N GLY A 32 -5.84 6.45 -9.38
CA GLY A 32 -4.70 6.61 -8.47
C GLY A 32 -5.11 6.72 -7.00
N LEU A 33 -6.17 7.50 -6.70
CA LEU A 33 -6.71 7.64 -5.34
C LEU A 33 -7.35 6.34 -4.85
N ARG A 34 -8.06 5.61 -5.72
CA ARG A 34 -8.63 4.30 -5.38
C ARG A 34 -7.54 3.32 -4.94
N LEU A 35 -6.46 3.21 -5.70
CA LEU A 35 -5.31 2.35 -5.37
C LEU A 35 -4.63 2.77 -4.06
N MET A 36 -4.58 4.07 -3.76
CA MET A 36 -4.06 4.59 -2.49
C MET A 36 -4.93 4.15 -1.31
N ILE A 37 -6.25 4.33 -1.43
CA ILE A 37 -7.22 3.91 -0.40
C ILE A 37 -7.15 2.39 -0.16
N GLU A 38 -7.06 1.59 -1.23
CA GLU A 38 -6.94 0.13 -1.11
C GLU A 38 -5.66 -0.29 -0.36
N ARG A 39 -4.53 0.39 -0.61
CA ARG A 39 -3.26 0.14 0.11
C ARG A 39 -3.34 0.54 1.58
N GLU A 40 -3.95 1.68 1.87
CA GLU A 40 -4.15 2.14 3.25
C GLU A 40 -5.06 1.18 4.02
N ALA A 41 -6.17 0.73 3.40
CA ALA A 41 -7.07 -0.26 3.99
C ALA A 41 -6.40 -1.62 4.21
N ALA A 42 -5.53 -2.05 3.30
CA ALA A 42 -4.75 -3.28 3.47
C ALA A 42 -3.72 -3.17 4.60
N ALA A 43 -3.03 -2.03 4.72
CA ALA A 43 -2.09 -1.77 5.82
C ALA A 43 -2.79 -1.74 7.19
N GLN A 44 -3.99 -1.16 7.25
CA GLN A 44 -4.80 -1.11 8.48
C GLN A 44 -5.42 -2.47 8.87
N ARG A 45 -5.50 -3.43 7.95
CA ARG A 45 -5.91 -4.82 8.23
C ARG A 45 -4.78 -5.73 8.71
N ALA A 46 -3.53 -5.24 8.69
CA ALA A 46 -2.37 -5.99 9.14
C ALA A 46 -1.70 -5.45 10.43
N PRO A 47 -2.42 -5.07 11.50
CA PRO A 47 -1.90 -5.29 12.84
C PRO A 47 -2.21 -6.75 13.24
N ASP A 48 -1.31 -7.41 13.94
CA ASP A 48 -1.45 -8.76 14.53
C ASP A 48 -0.83 -9.91 13.73
N ALA A 49 0.48 -9.82 13.48
CA ALA A 49 1.31 -10.99 13.73
C ALA A 49 1.99 -10.76 15.10
N PRO A 50 1.64 -11.52 16.17
CA PRO A 50 2.49 -11.59 17.34
C PRO A 50 3.80 -12.26 16.93
N GLY A 51 4.81 -11.45 16.62
CA GLY A 51 6.20 -11.87 16.69
C GLY A 51 6.51 -12.20 18.15
N ASP A 52 7.13 -13.35 18.38
CA ASP A 52 7.74 -13.80 19.64
C ASP A 52 6.87 -14.57 20.64
N ALA A 53 5.91 -15.36 20.16
CA ALA A 53 5.54 -16.59 20.86
C ALA A 53 6.06 -17.78 20.07
N VAL A 54 7.29 -18.22 20.36
CA VAL A 54 7.78 -19.62 20.32
C VAL A 54 9.30 -19.61 20.48
N GLN A 55 9.74 -20.03 21.68
CA GLN A 55 10.83 -20.98 21.93
C GLN A 55 11.87 -20.52 22.97
N GLU A 56 11.52 -20.62 24.26
CA GLU A 56 12.52 -21.05 25.24
C GLU A 56 11.91 -22.20 26.08
N ASN A 57 12.00 -23.41 25.53
CA ASN A 57 11.90 -24.62 26.33
C ASN A 57 13.13 -24.68 27.25
N LYS A 58 13.10 -23.96 28.37
CA LYS A 58 14.13 -23.97 29.41
C LYS A 58 13.90 -25.08 30.45
N ASP A 59 13.24 -26.17 30.09
CA ASP A 59 12.91 -27.25 31.05
C ASP A 59 13.45 -28.63 30.65
N ARG A 60 14.43 -28.73 29.74
CA ARG A 60 14.97 -30.04 29.29
C ARG A 60 16.45 -30.32 29.56
N ASN A 61 17.16 -29.51 30.32
CA ASN A 61 18.54 -29.84 30.72
C ASN A 61 18.84 -29.66 32.20
N GLU A 62 18.02 -30.25 33.07
CA GLU A 62 18.47 -30.61 34.43
C GLU A 62 18.05 -32.05 34.73
N GLY A 63 18.77 -32.98 34.10
CA GLY A 63 18.74 -34.38 34.42
C GLY A 63 20.05 -35.02 34.02
N ARG A 64 21.05 -34.99 34.91
CA ARG A 64 22.13 -35.99 35.11
C ARG A 64 23.29 -35.39 35.92
N GLY A 65 23.52 -35.97 37.09
CA GLY A 65 24.66 -35.69 37.96
C GLY A 65 24.33 -36.03 39.40
#